data_AF-A0A0L6UK32-F1
#
_entry.id   AF-A0A0L6UK32-F1
#
_cell.length_a   1.000
_cell.length_b   1.000
_cell.length_c   1.000
_cell.angle_alpha   90.00
_cell.angle_beta   90.00
_cell.angle_gamma   90.00
#
_symmetry.space_group_name_H-M   'P 1'
#
loop_
_entity.id
_entity.type
_entity.pdbx_description
1 polymer ?
#
loop_
_entity_poly.entity_id
_entity_poly.type
_entity_poly.pdbx_seq_one_letter_code
_entity_poly.pdbx_strand_id
1 'polypeptide(L)'
;MAQRTSNCGKKVYIQRKGDPSSVMSVPVLDGCGFNDVQPLPGCFDIAVTVSLFNAFKPTPQEQKDGLLYGGITWDFQQGPV
;
A
#
# COMPACT_ATOMS: atom_id res chain seq x y z
N MET A 1 12.10 -12.29 12.61
CA MET A 1 12.43 -11.39 11.47
C MET A 1 12.67 -10.02 12.06
N ALA A 2 13.86 -9.44 11.91
CA ALA A 2 14.12 -8.10 12.45
C ALA A 2 13.39 -7.08 11.57
N GLN A 3 12.49 -6.31 12.18
CA GLN A 3 11.75 -5.27 11.50
C GLN A 3 12.70 -4.13 11.11
N ARG A 4 12.88 -3.89 9.81
CA ARG A 4 13.66 -2.74 9.33
C ARG A 4 12.84 -1.46 9.55
N THR A 5 13.16 -0.72 10.59
CA THR A 5 12.50 0.55 10.94
C THR A 5 12.99 1.76 10.13
N SER A 6 14.00 1.57 9.26
CA SER A 6 14.61 2.64 8.45
C SER A 6 13.67 3.35 7.49
N ASN A 7 12.48 2.78 7.24
CA ASN A 7 11.45 3.36 6.37
C ASN A 7 10.23 3.89 7.14
N CYS A 8 10.14 3.68 8.45
CA CYS A 8 9.04 4.23 9.26
C CYS A 8 8.99 5.76 9.11
N GLY A 9 7.79 6.32 8.92
CA GLY A 9 7.58 7.76 8.75
C GLY A 9 7.91 8.31 7.36
N LYS A 10 8.68 7.61 6.52
CA LYS A 10 8.87 8.02 5.12
C LYS A 10 7.55 8.00 4.37
N LYS A 11 7.40 8.91 3.41
CA LYS A 11 6.20 8.98 2.57
C LYS A 11 6.33 8.11 1.33
N VAL A 12 5.23 7.49 0.95
CA VAL A 12 5.05 6.82 -0.33
C VAL A 12 3.96 7.52 -1.11
N TYR A 13 4.17 7.67 -2.42
CA TYR A 13 3.06 7.88 -3.34
C TYR A 13 2.38 6.54 -3.57
N ILE A 14 1.07 6.52 -3.46
CA ILE A 14 0.25 5.34 -3.68
C ILE A 14 -0.93 5.72 -4.57
N GLN A 15 -1.28 4.83 -5.49
CA GLN A 15 -2.25 5.09 -6.53
C GLN A 15 -2.99 3.80 -6.88
N ARG A 16 -4.28 3.90 -7.21
CA ARG A 16 -5.02 2.80 -7.84
C ARG A 16 -4.51 2.59 -9.26
N LYS A 17 -4.16 1.35 -9.60
CA LYS A 17 -3.59 1.05 -10.91
C LYS A 17 -4.55 1.45 -12.02
N GLY A 18 -4.07 2.25 -12.97
CA GLY A 18 -4.88 2.74 -14.09
C GLY A 18 -5.68 4.02 -13.83
N ASP A 19 -5.67 4.57 -12.60
CA ASP A 19 -6.33 5.84 -12.28
C ASP A 19 -5.32 6.91 -11.80
N PRO A 20 -4.81 7.78 -12.68
CA PRO A 20 -3.85 8.85 -12.35
C PRO A 20 -4.41 9.91 -11.40
N SER A 21 -5.73 10.01 -11.24
CA SER A 21 -6.33 10.99 -10.31
C SER A 21 -6.36 10.52 -8.86
N SER A 22 -6.07 9.23 -8.61
CA SER A 22 -6.14 8.62 -7.28
C SER A 22 -4.85 8.70 -6.47
N VAL A 23 -3.83 9.45 -6.93
CA VAL A 23 -2.53 9.54 -6.25
C VAL A 23 -2.69 10.19 -4.87
N MET A 24 -2.18 9.51 -3.84
CA MET A 24 -2.11 10.00 -2.47
C MET A 24 -0.68 9.87 -1.95
N SER A 25 -0.26 10.79 -1.08
CA SER A 25 1.02 10.70 -0.36
C SER A 25 0.76 10.37 1.10
N VAL A 26 1.25 9.22 1.57
CA VAL A 26 0.97 8.68 2.91
C VAL A 26 2.23 8.17 3.58
N PRO A 27 2.36 8.26 4.92
CA PRO A 27 3.52 7.74 5.63
C PRO A 27 3.47 6.22 5.79
N VAL A 28 4.64 5.58 5.81
CA VAL A 28 4.79 4.18 6.22
C VAL A 28 4.66 4.10 7.74
N LEU A 29 3.63 3.39 8.20
CA LEU A 29 3.34 3.22 9.63
C LEU A 29 4.08 2.02 10.23
N ASP A 30 4.04 0.89 9.53
CA ASP A 30 4.50 -0.39 10.07
C ASP A 30 4.91 -1.35 8.95
N GLY A 31 5.62 -2.42 9.32
CA GLY A 31 5.92 -3.54 8.43
C GLY A 31 4.96 -4.70 8.67
N CYS A 32 4.29 -5.18 7.62
CA CYS A 32 3.45 -6.37 7.69
C CYS A 32 4.18 -7.57 7.07
N GLY A 33 4.17 -8.71 7.74
CA GLY A 33 4.59 -9.98 7.16
C GLY A 33 3.37 -10.68 6.53
N PHE A 34 3.33 -10.79 5.21
CA PHE A 34 2.22 -11.45 4.50
C PHE A 34 2.27 -12.99 4.57
N ASN A 35 3.29 -13.56 5.22
CA ASN A 35 3.56 -15.01 5.26
C ASN A 35 3.60 -15.65 3.86
N ASP A 36 3.88 -14.86 2.83
CA ASP A 36 4.01 -15.34 1.47
C ASP A 36 5.22 -16.25 1.32
N VAL A 37 4.97 -17.46 0.83
CA VAL A 37 6.01 -18.43 0.45
C VAL A 37 6.54 -18.15 -0.95
N GLN A 38 5.85 -17.34 -1.74
CA GLN A 38 6.29 -16.93 -3.07
C GLN A 38 7.01 -15.59 -3.00
N PRO A 39 8.27 -15.49 -3.49
CA PRO A 39 9.07 -14.27 -3.36
C PRO A 39 8.51 -13.05 -4.09
N LEU A 40 7.84 -13.25 -5.24
CA LEU A 40 7.48 -12.16 -6.14
C LEU A 40 6.23 -11.37 -5.69
N PRO A 41 5.12 -11.99 -5.25
CA PRO A 41 3.95 -11.23 -4.78
C PRO A 41 4.24 -10.49 -3.47
N GLY A 42 4.73 -11.20 -2.45
CA GLY A 42 4.86 -10.65 -1.09
C GLY A 42 5.92 -9.56 -0.93
N CYS A 43 6.85 -9.39 -1.88
CA CYS A 43 7.84 -8.30 -1.81
C CYS A 43 7.25 -6.93 -2.18
N PHE A 44 6.16 -6.89 -2.95
CA PHE A 44 5.56 -5.65 -3.45
C PHE A 44 4.15 -5.40 -2.91
N ASP A 45 3.58 -6.38 -2.22
CA ASP A 45 2.31 -6.21 -1.52
C ASP A 45 2.46 -5.24 -0.35
N ILE A 46 1.47 -4.35 -0.21
CA ILE A 46 1.38 -3.41 0.90
C ILE A 46 -0.01 -3.48 1.50
N ALA A 47 -0.06 -3.44 2.82
CA ALA A 47 -1.29 -3.29 3.57
C ALA A 47 -1.56 -1.80 3.74
N VAL A 48 -2.80 -1.40 3.50
CA VAL A 48 -3.24 -0.01 3.69
C VAL A 48 -4.23 0.05 4.85
N THR A 49 -4.31 1.20 5.51
CA THR A 49 -5.31 1.41 6.56
C THR A 49 -6.72 1.41 5.96
N VAL A 50 -7.74 1.08 6.76
CA VAL A 50 -9.15 1.14 6.34
C VAL A 50 -9.52 2.53 5.82
N SER A 51 -8.96 3.59 6.42
CA SER A 51 -9.17 4.96 5.96
C SER A 51 -8.64 5.20 4.54
N LEU A 52 -7.43 4.71 4.24
CA LEU A 52 -6.83 4.85 2.91
C LEU A 52 -7.53 3.95 1.89
N PHE A 53 -7.90 2.73 2.29
CA PHE A 53 -8.70 1.82 1.48
C PHE A 53 -10.01 2.46 1.03
N ASN A 54 -10.78 3.05 1.96
CA ASN A 54 -12.03 3.73 1.65
C ASN A 54 -11.82 4.98 0.76
N ALA A 55 -10.68 5.68 0.89
CA ALA A 55 -10.36 6.82 0.05
C ALA A 55 -10.19 6.43 -1.44
N PHE A 56 -9.81 5.18 -1.73
CA PHE A 56 -9.79 4.64 -3.09
C PHE A 56 -11.16 4.25 -3.66
N LYS A 57 -12.24 4.50 -2.92
CA LYS A 57 -13.64 4.23 -3.32
C LYS A 57 -13.79 2.79 -3.81
N PRO A 58 -13.55 1.80 -2.95
CA PRO A 58 -13.69 0.40 -3.30
C PRO A 58 -15.13 0.11 -3.74
N THR A 59 -15.29 -0.83 -4.67
CA THR A 59 -16.60 -1.37 -5.00
C THR A 59 -17.16 -2.17 -3.81
N PRO A 60 -18.47 -2.46 -3.75
CA PRO A 60 -19.04 -3.27 -2.68
C PRO A 60 -18.37 -4.65 -2.52
N GLN A 61 -17.93 -5.26 -3.63
CA GLN A 61 -17.22 -6.54 -3.61
C GLN A 61 -15.82 -6.37 -3.03
N GLU A 62 -15.06 -5.36 -3.47
CA GLU A 62 -13.75 -5.02 -2.90
C GLU A 62 -13.83 -4.75 -1.40
N GLN A 63 -14.85 -4.02 -0.95
CA GLN A 63 -15.10 -3.73 0.45
C GLN A 63 -15.35 -5.01 1.27
N LYS A 64 -16.11 -5.94 0.72
CA LYS A 64 -16.40 -7.23 1.35
C LYS A 64 -15.15 -8.10 1.46
N ASP A 65 -14.31 -8.08 0.43
CA ASP A 65 -13.14 -8.95 0.33
C ASP A 65 -11.88 -8.32 0.97
N GLY A 66 -11.92 -7.02 1.28
CA GLY A 66 -10.77 -6.29 1.83
C GLY A 66 -9.63 -6.11 0.82
N LEU A 67 -9.94 -6.13 -0.48
CA LEU A 67 -8.95 -6.15 -1.57
C LEU A 67 -9.35 -5.17 -2.67
N LEU A 68 -8.40 -4.37 -3.16
CA LEU A 68 -8.60 -3.57 -4.37
C LEU A 68 -8.24 -4.40 -5.60
N TYR A 69 -9.24 -4.78 -6.39
CA TYR A 69 -9.06 -5.50 -7.64
C TYR A 69 -8.34 -4.61 -8.67
N GLY A 70 -7.41 -5.21 -9.41
CA GLY A 70 -6.48 -4.48 -10.30
C GLY A 70 -5.24 -3.94 -9.59
N GLY A 71 -5.24 -3.92 -8.26
CA GLY A 71 -4.09 -3.58 -7.43
C GLY A 71 -3.78 -2.09 -7.38
N ILE A 72 -2.65 -1.80 -6.75
CA ILE A 72 -2.13 -0.47 -6.47
C ILE A 72 -0.69 -0.38 -6.96
N THR A 73 -0.29 0.81 -7.36
CA THR A 73 1.10 1.14 -7.65
C THR A 73 1.60 2.11 -6.60
N TRP A 74 2.80 1.87 -6.10
CA TRP A 74 3.40 2.71 -5.07
C TRP A 74 4.89 2.86 -5.29
N ASP A 75 5.43 4.00 -4.84
CA ASP A 75 6.86 4.27 -4.80
C ASP A 75 7.17 5.23 -3.65
N PHE A 76 8.40 5.19 -3.14
CA PHE A 76 8.83 6.15 -2.13
C PHE A 76 8.88 7.56 -2.73
N GLN A 77 8.33 8.53 -2.00
CA GLN A 77 8.47 9.93 -2.36
C GLN A 77 9.95 10.31 -2.20
N GLN A 78 10.62 10.64 -3.30
CA GLN A 78 12.01 11.09 -3.27
C GLN A 78 12.08 12.51 -2.68
N GLY A 79 12.72 12.67 -1.53
CA GLY A 79 12.87 13.94 -0.81
C GLY A 79 13.36 13.73 0.64
N PRO A 80 13.84 14.78 1.34
CA PRO A 80 14.28 14.65 2.73
C PRO A 80 13.11 14.22 3.63
N VAL A 81 13.42 13.32 4.56
CA VAL A 81 12.51 12.77 5.57
C VAL A 81 12.17 13.83 6.61
#